data_AF-A0A2G8SCI3-F1
#
_entry.id   AF-A0A2G8SCI3-F1
#
_cell.length_a   1.000
_cell.length_b   1.000
_cell.length_c   1.000
_cell.angle_alpha   90.00
_cell.angle_beta   90.00
_cell.angle_gamma   90.00
#
_symmetry.space_group_name_H-M   'P 1'
#
loop_
_entity.id
_entity.type
_entity.pdbx_description
1 polymer ?
#
loop_
_entity_poly.entity_id
_entity_poly.type
_entity_poly.pdbx_seq_one_letter_code
_entity_poly.pdbx_strand_id
1 'polypeptide(L)'
;MSSEDDDAKEYPCLVRATDGDEVNVSTVVQSADLENFHAAYGALLKSSMSTLRKRDKKREKQRQEDAARKKRRLQEEIAVEGPKRGAGRKKRQRKMKQAARLEESKKRALEREEAKARAKAS
;
A
#
# COMPACT_ATOMS: atom_id res chain seq x y z
N MET A 1 -25.44 10.52 -23.84
CA MET A 1 -26.31 9.35 -23.58
C MET A 1 -25.45 8.11 -23.76
N SER A 2 -24.73 7.68 -22.72
CA SER A 2 -23.87 6.49 -22.77
C SER A 2 -23.35 6.19 -21.35
N SER A 3 -24.06 5.39 -20.55
CA SER A 3 -23.48 4.87 -19.27
C SER A 3 -24.39 3.90 -18.48
N GLU A 4 -25.14 3.00 -19.12
CA GLU A 4 -25.85 1.93 -18.37
C GLU A 4 -25.71 0.55 -19.04
N ASP A 5 -25.63 0.48 -20.38
CA ASP A 5 -25.43 -0.79 -21.11
C ASP A 5 -23.97 -1.30 -21.17
N ASP A 6 -22.98 -0.51 -20.76
CA ASP A 6 -21.57 -0.91 -20.83
C ASP A 6 -21.13 -1.79 -19.65
N ASP A 7 -21.74 -1.66 -18.48
CA ASP A 7 -21.39 -2.47 -17.29
C ASP A 7 -21.79 -3.95 -17.42
N ALA A 8 -22.75 -4.26 -18.31
CA ALA A 8 -23.22 -5.64 -18.55
C ALA A 8 -22.59 -6.29 -19.79
N LYS A 9 -21.72 -5.59 -20.52
CA LYS A 9 -21.12 -6.11 -21.75
C LYS A 9 -19.83 -6.87 -21.46
N GLU A 10 -19.83 -8.13 -21.84
CA GLU A 10 -18.63 -8.95 -21.84
C GLU A 10 -17.89 -8.79 -23.18
N TYR A 11 -16.58 -8.55 -23.10
CA TYR A 11 -15.75 -8.33 -24.26
C TYR A 11 -14.64 -9.40 -24.34
N PRO A 12 -14.33 -9.90 -25.55
CA PRO A 12 -13.21 -10.81 -25.74
C PRO A 12 -11.87 -10.09 -25.57
N CYS A 13 -10.87 -10.81 -25.07
CA CYS A 13 -9.52 -10.31 -24.83
C CYS A 13 -8.52 -10.90 -25.84
N LEU A 14 -7.68 -10.07 -26.44
CA LEU A 14 -6.59 -10.53 -27.31
C LEU A 14 -5.29 -10.67 -26.53
N VAL A 15 -4.68 -11.85 -26.55
CA VAL A 15 -3.38 -12.13 -25.93
C VAL A 15 -2.36 -12.40 -27.02
N ARG A 16 -1.20 -11.75 -26.95
CA ARG A 16 -0.07 -11.93 -27.87
C ARG A 16 1.19 -12.23 -27.08
N ALA A 17 1.97 -13.20 -27.54
CA ALA A 17 3.26 -13.55 -27.00
C ALA A 17 4.29 -13.62 -28.13
N THR A 18 5.48 -13.11 -27.86
CA THR A 18 6.62 -13.13 -28.78
C THR A 18 7.90 -13.32 -28.00
N ASP A 19 8.87 -14.00 -28.59
CA ASP A 19 10.26 -14.07 -28.08
C ASP A 19 11.13 -12.93 -28.62
N GLY A 20 10.55 -12.02 -29.42
CA GLY A 20 11.27 -10.93 -30.10
C GLY A 20 11.81 -11.29 -31.48
N ASP A 21 11.82 -12.58 -31.83
CA ASP A 21 12.29 -13.11 -33.12
C ASP A 21 11.11 -13.70 -33.93
N GLU A 22 11.20 -14.99 -34.29
CA GLU A 22 10.31 -15.66 -35.25
C GLU A 22 9.01 -16.18 -34.63
N VAL A 23 9.02 -16.50 -33.33
CA VAL A 23 7.85 -17.10 -32.67
C VAL A 23 6.90 -16.00 -32.22
N ASN A 24 5.80 -15.85 -32.96
CA ASN A 24 4.70 -14.96 -32.63
C ASN A 24 3.42 -15.77 -32.47
N VAL A 25 2.83 -15.75 -31.27
CA VAL A 25 1.61 -16.47 -30.95
C VAL A 25 0.53 -15.48 -30.56
N SER A 26 -0.66 -15.62 -31.13
CA SER A 26 -1.82 -14.80 -30.80
C SER A 26 -3.03 -15.66 -30.53
N THR A 27 -3.79 -15.33 -29.49
CA THR A 27 -5.05 -15.99 -29.16
C THR A 27 -6.10 -14.98 -28.71
N VAL A 28 -7.37 -15.22 -29.07
CA VAL A 28 -8.52 -14.44 -28.61
C VAL A 28 -9.23 -15.27 -27.55
N VAL A 29 -9.33 -14.73 -26.34
CA VAL A 29 -9.99 -15.33 -25.19
C VAL A 29 -11.40 -14.77 -25.09
N GLN A 30 -12.40 -15.63 -25.23
CA GLN A 30 -13.79 -15.27 -25.00
C GLN A 30 -14.06 -15.13 -23.50
N SER A 31 -15.06 -14.33 -23.13
CA SER A 31 -15.41 -14.12 -21.72
C SER A 31 -15.85 -15.41 -21.02
N ALA A 32 -16.55 -16.30 -21.72
CA ALA A 32 -16.98 -17.59 -21.21
C ALA A 32 -15.82 -18.53 -20.81
N ASP A 33 -14.67 -18.45 -21.50
CA ASP A 33 -13.52 -19.32 -21.28
C ASP A 33 -12.45 -18.69 -20.38
N LEU A 34 -12.71 -17.49 -19.84
CA LEU A 34 -11.73 -16.68 -19.13
C LEU A 34 -11.20 -17.40 -17.88
N GLU A 35 -12.07 -18.06 -17.11
CA GLU A 35 -11.67 -18.79 -15.91
C GLU A 35 -10.74 -19.97 -16.23
N ASN A 36 -11.08 -20.73 -17.27
CA ASN A 36 -10.27 -21.86 -17.74
C ASN A 36 -8.90 -21.37 -18.27
N PHE A 37 -8.91 -20.29 -19.05
CA PHE A 37 -7.69 -19.67 -19.54
C PHE A 37 -6.82 -19.18 -18.37
N HIS A 38 -7.39 -18.51 -17.37
CA HIS A 38 -6.66 -18.05 -16.18
C HIS A 38 -6.04 -19.21 -15.39
N ALA A 39 -6.77 -20.32 -15.22
CA ALA A 39 -6.27 -21.48 -14.51
C ALA A 39 -5.06 -22.11 -15.24
N ALA A 40 -5.20 -22.39 -16.54
CA ALA A 40 -4.16 -23.01 -17.34
C ALA A 40 -2.95 -22.08 -17.56
N TYR A 41 -3.20 -20.85 -17.99
CA TYR A 41 -2.14 -19.86 -18.24
C TYR A 41 -1.42 -19.46 -16.94
N GLY A 42 -2.15 -19.30 -15.84
CA GLY A 42 -1.58 -19.01 -14.52
C GLY A 42 -0.69 -20.13 -14.00
N ALA A 43 -1.05 -21.40 -14.23
CA ALA A 43 -0.19 -22.54 -13.90
C ALA A 43 1.09 -22.55 -14.75
N LEU A 44 0.98 -22.30 -16.06
CA LEU A 44 2.11 -22.20 -16.99
C LEU A 44 3.07 -21.07 -16.59
N LEU A 45 2.55 -19.88 -16.29
CA LEU A 45 3.39 -18.75 -15.88
C LEU A 45 4.15 -19.03 -14.57
N LYS A 46 3.49 -19.68 -13.59
CA LYS A 46 4.12 -20.02 -12.31
C LYS A 46 5.22 -21.06 -12.47
N SER A 47 5.08 -22.02 -13.39
CA SER A 47 6.11 -23.02 -13.65
C SER A 47 7.27 -22.45 -14.47
N SER A 48 6.99 -21.62 -15.49
CA SER A 48 8.01 -21.03 -16.36
C SER A 48 8.82 -19.92 -15.68
N MET A 49 8.21 -19.05 -14.86
CA MET A 49 8.89 -17.90 -14.24
C MET A 49 9.44 -18.19 -12.82
N SER A 50 10.18 -19.29 -12.67
CA SER A 50 10.70 -19.75 -11.37
C SER A 50 12.04 -19.11 -10.94
N THR A 51 12.73 -18.42 -11.84
CA THR A 51 14.09 -17.89 -11.64
C THR A 51 14.15 -16.56 -10.88
N LEU A 52 13.01 -15.98 -10.53
CA LEU A 52 12.93 -14.74 -9.77
C LEU A 52 13.40 -14.93 -8.32
N ARG A 53 14.05 -13.90 -7.75
CA ARG A 53 14.46 -13.92 -6.34
C ARG A 53 13.23 -14.05 -5.44
N LYS A 54 13.34 -14.93 -4.43
CA LYS A 54 12.28 -15.11 -3.44
C LYS A 54 12.04 -13.79 -2.70
N ARG A 55 10.77 -13.47 -2.49
CA ARG A 55 10.36 -12.34 -1.66
C ARG A 55 10.75 -12.61 -0.20
N ASP A 56 11.48 -11.67 0.39
CA ASP A 56 11.82 -11.69 1.82
C ASP A 56 10.59 -11.37 2.67
N LYS A 57 9.72 -12.36 2.88
CA LYS A 57 8.48 -12.22 3.67
C LYS A 57 8.76 -11.63 5.07
N LYS A 58 9.89 -11.98 5.67
CA LYS A 58 10.32 -11.44 6.97
C LYS A 58 10.57 -9.93 6.90
N ARG A 59 11.30 -9.46 5.88
CA ARG A 59 11.65 -8.05 5.70
C ARG A 59 10.41 -7.20 5.39
N GLU A 60 9.51 -7.72 4.55
CA GLU A 60 8.26 -7.03 4.24
C GLU A 60 7.33 -6.97 5.46
N LYS A 61 7.18 -8.08 6.20
CA LYS A 61 6.39 -8.11 7.43
C LYS A 61 6.95 -7.13 8.48
N GLN A 62 8.26 -7.11 8.69
CA GLN A 62 8.91 -6.14 9.57
C GLN A 62 8.65 -4.70 9.12
N ARG A 63 8.71 -4.42 7.81
CA ARG A 63 8.41 -3.08 7.28
C ARG A 63 6.95 -2.68 7.55
N GLN A 64 6.01 -3.61 7.41
CA GLN A 64 4.59 -3.38 7.69
C GLN A 64 4.35 -3.17 9.19
N GLU A 65 4.95 -3.99 10.05
CA GLU A 65 4.88 -3.86 11.52
C GLU A 65 5.50 -2.55 12.00
N ASP A 66 6.65 -2.15 11.45
CA ASP A 66 7.29 -0.88 11.78
C ASP A 66 6.45 0.31 11.34
N ALA A 67 5.81 0.22 10.16
CA ALA A 67 4.89 1.25 9.69
C ALA A 67 3.66 1.34 10.60
N ALA A 68 3.07 0.21 10.98
CA ALA A 68 1.94 0.15 11.91
C ALA A 68 2.33 0.70 13.30
N ARG A 69 3.50 0.33 13.81
CA ARG A 69 4.04 0.83 15.08
C ARG A 69 4.28 2.33 15.06
N LYS A 70 4.80 2.88 13.95
CA LYS A 70 4.97 4.33 13.76
C LYS A 70 3.61 5.04 13.74
N LYS A 71 2.61 4.51 13.03
CA LYS A 71 1.24 5.06 13.03
C LYS A 71 0.63 5.05 14.43
N ARG A 72 0.73 3.93 15.15
CA ARG A 72 0.25 3.80 16.53
C ARG A 72 0.91 4.81 17.48
N ARG A 73 2.24 4.97 17.41
CA ARG A 73 2.97 5.97 18.21
C ARG A 73 2.57 7.40 17.91
N LEU A 74 2.17 7.70 16.68
CA LEU A 74 1.64 9.02 16.31
C LEU A 74 0.23 9.26 16.85
N GLN A 75 -0.56 8.19 17.04
CA GLN A 75 -1.92 8.25 17.58
C GLN A 75 -1.95 8.28 19.11
N GLU A 76 -1.02 7.61 19.79
CA GLU A 76 -0.95 7.55 21.26
C GLU A 76 -0.64 8.93 21.86
N GLU A 77 -1.57 9.47 22.64
CA GLU A 77 -1.36 10.70 23.40
C GLU A 77 -0.48 10.43 24.63
N ILE A 78 0.54 11.27 24.83
CA ILE A 78 1.45 11.13 25.98
C ILE A 78 0.85 11.86 27.19
N ALA A 79 0.24 11.11 28.12
CA ALA A 79 -0.30 11.66 29.36
C ALA A 79 0.80 12.29 30.25
N VAL A 80 0.72 13.60 30.46
CA VAL A 80 1.63 14.36 31.32
C VAL A 80 1.13 14.35 32.77
N GLU A 81 1.27 13.20 33.43
CA GLU A 81 0.96 13.06 34.86
C GLU A 81 2.19 13.29 35.74
N GLY A 82 2.00 14.01 36.85
CA GLY A 82 3.00 14.21 37.90
C GLY A 82 3.00 15.62 38.53
N PRO A 83 3.70 15.80 39.66
CA PRO A 83 3.71 17.05 40.42
C PRO A 83 4.45 18.19 39.66
N LYS A 84 3.93 19.41 39.77
CA LYS A 84 4.49 20.62 39.12
C LYS A 84 5.79 21.10 39.76
N ARG A 85 5.97 20.86 41.06
CA ARG A 85 7.12 21.28 41.88
C ARG A 85 7.68 20.07 42.66
N GLY A 86 8.91 20.17 43.15
CA GLY A 86 9.53 19.12 43.96
C GLY A 86 9.98 17.87 43.18
N ALA A 87 10.08 16.74 43.88
CA ALA A 87 10.45 15.46 43.30
C ALA A 87 9.47 15.06 42.18
N GLY A 88 9.98 14.71 40.99
CA GLY A 88 9.16 14.38 39.82
C GLY A 88 9.00 15.51 38.79
N ARG A 89 9.35 16.77 39.10
CA ARG A 89 9.31 17.90 38.15
C ARG A 89 10.10 17.63 36.86
N LYS A 90 11.32 17.09 36.97
CA LYS A 90 12.16 16.76 35.79
C LYS A 90 11.51 15.69 34.89
N LYS A 91 10.82 14.70 35.49
CA LYS A 91 10.08 13.66 34.74
C LYS A 91 8.89 14.28 34.01
N ARG A 92 8.13 15.16 34.67
CA ARG A 92 7.01 15.91 34.07
C ARG A 92 7.46 16.79 32.90
N GLN A 93 8.55 17.52 33.04
CA GLN A 93 9.11 18.36 31.97
C GLN A 93 9.51 17.55 30.73
N ARG A 94 10.12 16.37 30.92
CA ARG A 94 10.46 15.46 29.82
C ARG A 94 9.21 14.99 29.07
N LYS A 95 8.15 14.61 29.79
CA LYS A 95 6.86 14.23 29.19
C LYS A 95 6.22 15.39 28.41
N MET A 96 6.20 16.62 28.96
CA MET A 96 5.70 17.80 28.24
C MET A 96 6.47 18.07 26.95
N LYS A 97 7.81 17.95 26.98
CA LYS A 97 8.64 18.11 25.79
C LYS A 97 8.37 17.04 24.73
N GLN A 98 8.09 15.81 25.16
CA GLN A 98 7.72 14.72 24.24
C GLN A 98 6.32 14.94 23.64
N ALA A 99 5.34 15.34 24.45
CA ALA A 99 3.99 15.68 23.98
C ALA A 99 4.02 16.83 22.97
N ALA A 100 4.75 17.91 23.26
CA ALA A 100 4.90 19.04 22.34
C ALA A 100 5.52 18.63 20.98
N ARG A 101 6.55 17.76 21.00
CA ARG A 101 7.15 17.21 19.78
C ARG A 101 6.19 16.31 18.99
N LEU A 102 5.36 15.54 19.68
CA LEU A 102 4.36 14.68 19.05
C LEU A 102 3.30 15.53 18.36
N GLU A 103 2.78 16.56 19.03
CA GLU A 103 1.81 17.50 18.45
C GLU A 103 2.37 18.26 17.23
N GLU A 104 3.61 18.73 17.30
CA GLU A 104 4.29 19.34 16.15
C GLU A 104 4.41 18.34 14.97
N SER A 105 4.72 17.08 15.25
CA SER A 105 4.83 16.04 14.22
C SER A 105 3.48 15.71 13.57
N LYS A 106 2.39 15.71 14.35
CA LYS A 106 1.01 15.54 13.84
C LYS A 106 0.63 16.70 12.93
N LYS A 107 0.88 17.95 13.35
CA LYS A 107 0.60 19.15 12.54
C LYS A 107 1.32 19.11 11.20
N ARG A 108 2.62 18.80 11.20
CA ARG A 108 3.42 18.62 9.96
C ARG A 108 2.91 17.49 9.08
N ALA A 109 2.34 16.43 9.65
CA ALA A 109 1.76 15.34 8.88
C ALA A 109 0.45 15.77 8.20
N LEU A 110 -0.42 16.49 8.92
CA LEU A 110 -1.66 17.07 8.37
C LEU A 110 -1.37 18.05 7.23
N GLU A 111 -0.43 18.98 7.41
CA GLU A 111 -0.02 19.93 6.38
C GLU A 111 0.48 19.22 5.10
N ARG A 112 1.21 18.11 5.24
CA ARG A 112 1.67 17.31 4.10
C ARG A 112 0.53 16.60 3.38
N GLU A 113 -0.44 16.08 4.11
CA GLU A 113 -1.62 15.44 3.51
C GLU A 113 -2.52 16.46 2.81
N GLU A 114 -2.71 17.65 3.38
CA GLU A 114 -3.41 18.76 2.74
C GLU A 114 -2.70 19.24 1.46
N ALA A 115 -1.36 19.37 1.49
CA ALA A 115 -0.58 19.75 0.31
C ALA A 115 -0.71 18.71 -0.83
N LYS A 116 -0.69 17.41 -0.50
CA LYS A 116 -0.93 16.34 -1.48
C LYS A 116 -2.36 16.35 -2.03
N ALA A 117 -3.35 16.60 -1.17
CA ALA A 117 -4.75 16.69 -1.59
C ALA A 117 -4.97 17.85 -2.56
N ARG A 118 -4.36 19.01 -2.28
CA ARG A 118 -4.38 20.18 -3.17
C ARG A 118 -3.69 19.89 -4.51
N ALA A 119 -2.54 19.22 -4.50
CA ALA A 119 -1.81 18.84 -5.71
C ALA A 119 -2.54 17.79 -6.57
N LYS A 120 -3.39 16.95 -5.97
CA LYS A 120 -4.23 15.97 -6.68
C LYS A 120 -5.51 16.57 -7.27
N ALA A 121 -5.94 17.73 -6.74
CA ALA A 121 -7.12 18.45 -7.20
C ALA A 121 -6.82 19.51 -8.28
N SER A 122 -5.54 19.83 -8.49
CA SER A 122 -5.04 20.62 -9.62
C SER A 122 -4.64 19.73 -10.78
#